data_AF-A0AA85BG69-F1
#
_entry.id   AF-A0AA85BG69-F1
#
_cell.length_a   1.000
_cell.length_b   1.000
_cell.length_c   1.000
_cell.angle_alpha   90.00
_cell.angle_beta   90.00
_cell.angle_gamma   90.00
#
_symmetry.space_group_name_H-M   'P 1'
#
loop_
_entity.id
_entity.type
_entity.pdbx_description
1 polymer ?
#
loop_
_entity_poly.entity_id
_entity_poly.type
_entity_poly.pdbx_seq_one_letter_code
_entity_poly.pdbx_strand_id
1 'polypeptide(L)'
;MALGCGYKCLQCLLVIFNCGAFICGLGLIVIGALGLHSVVNHWKDIEPPLQSLIIFIIVLGCFLFVLGALGMFGACTKNVCLLTTYCILLSILIVAEIAAGIFAIVEKPKVKKHVTDALSEFVKEYYHDERVGKVLDEVQRKLQCCGADSPADYGIKQPKSCFKDGIMFTEGCVKKVSDLSKMHLNAIIISVFLFALVQMVCLVFAVCVLLAIKRGDDE
;
A
#
# COMPACT_ATOMS: atom_id res chain seq x y z
N MET A 1 11.11 -23.70 36.07
CA MET A 1 10.79 -24.49 34.86
C MET A 1 9.67 -23.90 33.99
N ALA A 2 8.53 -23.44 34.53
CA ALA A 2 7.45 -22.83 33.72
C ALA A 2 7.87 -21.55 32.96
N LEU A 3 8.71 -20.71 33.57
CA LEU A 3 9.25 -19.50 32.93
C LEU A 3 10.09 -19.83 31.67
N GLY A 4 10.72 -21.01 31.63
CA GLY A 4 11.58 -21.44 30.53
C GLY A 4 10.84 -21.93 29.29
N CYS A 5 9.61 -22.43 29.45
CA CYS A 5 8.79 -22.90 28.34
C CYS A 5 8.08 -21.74 27.62
N GLY A 6 7.59 -20.76 28.39
CA GLY A 6 6.91 -19.58 27.85
C GLY A 6 7.79 -18.76 26.91
N TYR A 7 8.97 -18.34 27.35
CA TYR A 7 9.82 -17.47 26.51
C TYR A 7 10.28 -18.15 25.21
N LYS A 8 10.53 -19.47 25.24
CA LYS A 8 10.90 -20.25 24.03
C LYS A 8 9.76 -20.30 23.02
N CYS A 9 8.52 -20.41 23.48
CA CYS A 9 7.34 -20.35 22.62
C CYS A 9 7.23 -18.97 21.95
N LEU A 10 7.35 -17.88 22.73
CA LEU A 10 7.34 -16.51 22.19
C LEU A 10 8.48 -16.28 21.20
N GLN A 11 9.68 -16.77 21.50
CA GLN A 11 10.84 -16.70 20.61
C GLN A 11 10.59 -17.44 19.29
N CYS A 12 10.02 -18.65 19.34
CA CYS A 12 9.68 -19.44 18.15
C CYS A 12 8.65 -18.71 17.28
N LEU A 13 7.58 -18.18 17.89
CA LEU A 13 6.56 -17.40 17.17
C LEU A 13 7.16 -16.15 16.52
N LEU A 14 8.00 -15.40 17.25
CA LEU A 14 8.67 -14.22 16.74
C LEU A 14 9.55 -14.56 15.52
N VAL A 15 10.29 -15.67 15.58
CA VAL A 15 11.09 -16.16 14.44
C VAL A 15 10.20 -16.50 13.26
N ILE A 16 9.11 -17.25 13.45
CA ILE A 16 8.19 -17.64 12.36
C ILE A 16 7.61 -16.40 11.65
N PHE A 17 7.10 -15.42 12.41
CA PHE A 17 6.55 -14.20 11.84
C PHE A 17 7.60 -13.40 11.05
N ASN A 18 8.82 -13.28 11.59
CA ASN A 18 9.89 -12.55 10.92
C ASN A 18 10.48 -13.30 9.72
N CYS A 19 10.47 -14.63 9.70
CA CYS A 19 10.77 -15.43 8.51
C CYS A 19 9.77 -15.13 7.39
N GLY A 20 8.49 -15.04 7.72
CA GLY A 20 7.45 -14.64 6.77
C GLY A 20 7.73 -13.25 6.18
N ALA A 21 7.99 -12.26 7.03
CA ALA A 21 8.35 -10.91 6.60
C ALA A 21 9.61 -10.88 5.71
N PHE A 22 10.63 -11.65 6.08
CA PHE A 22 11.88 -11.78 5.33
C PHE A 22 11.65 -12.34 3.91
N ILE A 23 10.91 -13.44 3.80
CA ILE A 23 10.60 -14.09 2.52
C ILE A 23 9.70 -13.19 1.66
N CYS A 24 8.67 -12.57 2.26
CA CYS A 24 7.80 -11.61 1.57
C CYS A 24 8.60 -10.41 1.05
N GLY A 25 9.51 -9.86 1.86
CA GLY A 25 10.40 -8.77 1.46
C GLY A 25 11.26 -9.15 0.26
N LEU A 26 11.88 -10.33 0.29
CA LEU A 26 12.66 -10.86 -0.84
C LEU A 26 11.80 -11.01 -2.11
N GLY A 27 10.59 -11.53 -1.98
CA GLY A 27 9.64 -11.67 -3.08
C GLY A 27 9.28 -10.33 -3.73
N LEU A 28 8.99 -9.31 -2.92
CA LEU A 28 8.71 -7.95 -3.41
C LEU A 28 9.90 -7.34 -4.16
N ILE A 29 11.13 -7.54 -3.66
CA ILE A 29 12.35 -7.07 -4.34
C ILE A 29 12.48 -7.74 -5.70
N VAL A 30 12.33 -9.06 -5.77
CA VAL A 30 12.46 -9.81 -7.04
C VAL A 30 11.39 -9.39 -8.04
N ILE A 31 10.12 -9.37 -7.63
CA ILE A 31 9.01 -8.97 -8.49
C ILE A 31 9.18 -7.52 -8.94
N GLY A 32 9.54 -6.62 -8.04
CA GLY A 32 9.78 -5.21 -8.34
C GLY A 32 10.94 -5.01 -9.32
N ALA A 33 12.06 -5.71 -9.13
CA ALA A 33 13.21 -5.64 -10.04
C ALA A 33 12.88 -6.17 -11.45
N LEU A 34 12.17 -7.30 -11.54
CA LEU A 34 11.69 -7.84 -12.82
C LEU A 34 10.69 -6.89 -13.50
N GLY A 35 9.78 -6.28 -12.73
CA GLY A 35 8.85 -5.27 -13.21
C GLY A 35 9.56 -4.03 -13.75
N LEU A 36 10.55 -3.51 -13.01
CA LEU A 36 11.32 -2.34 -13.41
C LEU A 36 12.12 -2.61 -14.69
N HIS A 37 12.77 -3.77 -14.79
CA HIS A 37 13.47 -4.19 -15.99
C HIS A 37 12.54 -4.25 -17.21
N SER A 38 11.32 -4.77 -17.01
CA SER A 38 10.34 -4.88 -18.09
C SER A 38 9.85 -3.52 -18.57
N VAL A 39 9.54 -2.60 -17.65
CA VAL A 39 9.10 -1.23 -17.97
C VAL A 39 10.19 -0.46 -18.71
N VAL A 40 11.42 -0.46 -18.19
CA VAL A 40 12.53 0.32 -18.79
C VAL A 40 12.89 -0.17 -20.19
N ASN A 41 12.86 -1.49 -20.43
CA ASN A 41 13.36 -2.07 -21.68
C ASN A 41 12.29 -2.20 -22.78
N HIS A 42 11.02 -2.37 -22.42
CA HIS A 42 9.95 -2.64 -23.41
C HIS A 42 8.96 -1.48 -23.54
N TRP A 43 8.90 -0.58 -22.56
CA TRP A 43 7.84 0.43 -22.47
C TRP A 43 8.39 1.80 -22.06
N LYS A 44 9.27 2.36 -22.91
CA LYS A 44 9.89 3.68 -22.68
C LYS A 44 8.88 4.83 -22.56
N ASP A 45 7.66 4.62 -23.05
CA ASP A 45 6.56 5.61 -23.01
C ASP A 45 5.61 5.42 -21.82
N ILE A 46 5.93 4.55 -20.85
CA ILE A 46 5.09 4.38 -19.66
C ILE A 46 5.13 5.62 -18.77
N GLU A 47 3.95 5.99 -18.27
CA GLU A 47 3.73 7.14 -17.41
C GLU A 47 4.63 7.12 -16.16
N PRO A 48 5.25 8.27 -15.79
CA PRO A 48 6.08 8.41 -14.58
C PRO A 48 5.47 7.86 -13.25
N PRO A 49 4.13 7.88 -13.01
CA PRO A 49 3.54 7.25 -11.83
C PRO A 49 3.80 5.73 -11.70
N LEU A 50 3.82 4.95 -12.79
CA LEU A 50 3.98 3.50 -12.68
C LEU A 50 5.40 3.12 -12.26
N GLN A 51 6.41 3.80 -12.81
CA GLN A 51 7.80 3.59 -12.42
C GLN A 51 8.02 3.94 -10.94
N SER A 52 7.43 5.05 -10.48
CA SER A 52 7.49 5.47 -9.08
C SER A 52 6.88 4.42 -8.14
N LEU A 53 5.75 3.82 -8.54
CA LEU A 53 5.11 2.73 -7.79
C LEU A 53 6.00 1.49 -7.71
N ILE A 54 6.65 1.08 -8.80
CA ILE A 54 7.54 -0.09 -8.81
C ILE A 54 8.75 0.14 -7.90
N ILE A 55 9.36 1.33 -7.97
CA ILE A 55 10.48 1.69 -7.08
C ILE A 55 10.03 1.66 -5.62
N PHE A 56 8.84 2.19 -5.31
CA PHE A 56 8.27 2.13 -3.96
C PHE A 56 8.11 0.68 -3.46
N ILE A 57 7.62 -0.23 -4.31
CA ILE A 57 7.50 -1.66 -3.98
C ILE A 57 8.86 -2.29 -3.65
N ILE A 58 9.91 -1.96 -4.42
CA ILE A 58 11.27 -2.47 -4.14
C ILE A 58 11.77 -1.94 -2.80
N VAL A 59 11.64 -0.64 -2.53
CA VAL A 59 12.08 -0.02 -1.28
C VAL A 59 11.34 -0.64 -0.08
N LEU A 60 10.02 -0.82 -0.20
CA LEU A 60 9.21 -1.49 0.81
C LEU A 60 9.68 -2.95 1.02
N GLY A 61 10.01 -3.66 -0.06
CA GLY A 61 10.55 -5.02 -0.01
C GLY A 61 11.89 -5.08 0.74
N CYS A 62 12.83 -4.18 0.42
CA CYS A 62 14.12 -4.05 1.12
C CYS A 62 13.91 -3.79 2.62
N PHE A 63 12.97 -2.91 2.96
CA PHE A 63 12.66 -2.59 4.33
C PHE A 63 12.10 -3.80 5.11
N LEU A 64 11.13 -4.53 4.54
CA LEU A 64 10.59 -5.76 5.13
C LEU A 64 11.65 -6.86 5.26
N PHE A 65 12.52 -7.00 4.26
CA PHE A 65 13.63 -7.95 4.28
C PHE A 65 14.59 -7.67 5.46
N VAL A 66 15.02 -6.42 5.63
CA VAL A 66 15.91 -6.01 6.72
C VAL A 66 15.23 -6.18 8.08
N LEU A 67 13.96 -5.76 8.23
CA LEU A 67 13.24 -5.95 9.49
C LEU A 67 13.06 -7.42 9.85
N GLY A 68 12.66 -8.25 8.88
CA GLY A 68 12.55 -9.69 9.06
C GLY A 68 13.89 -10.33 9.45
N ALA A 69 14.99 -9.90 8.83
CA ALA A 69 16.34 -10.36 9.18
C ALA A 69 16.71 -9.98 10.62
N LEU A 70 16.50 -8.72 11.02
CA LEU A 70 16.82 -8.25 12.38
C LEU A 70 16.01 -9.00 13.44
N GLY A 71 14.70 -9.19 13.22
CA GLY A 71 13.84 -9.92 14.16
C GLY A 71 14.20 -11.41 14.24
N MET A 72 14.39 -12.06 13.09
CA MET A 72 14.77 -13.48 13.01
C MET A 72 16.15 -13.74 13.61
N PHE A 73 17.19 -13.05 13.12
CA PHE A 73 18.56 -13.25 13.60
C PHE A 73 18.73 -12.78 15.04
N GLY A 74 18.12 -11.67 15.45
CA GLY A 74 18.14 -11.20 16.83
C GLY A 74 17.56 -12.23 17.80
N ALA A 75 16.42 -12.84 17.45
CA ALA A 75 15.82 -13.90 18.26
C ALA A 75 16.61 -15.21 18.24
N CYS A 76 17.11 -15.66 17.08
CA CYS A 76 17.85 -16.93 16.97
C CYS A 76 19.22 -16.88 17.63
N THR A 77 19.96 -15.78 17.42
CA THR A 77 21.32 -15.60 17.97
C THR A 77 21.32 -15.10 19.41
N LYS A 78 20.13 -14.78 19.96
CA LYS A 78 19.96 -14.11 21.25
C LYS A 78 20.77 -12.80 21.34
N ASN A 79 21.01 -12.13 20.21
CA ASN A 79 21.78 -10.90 20.17
C ASN A 79 20.91 -9.71 20.60
N VAL A 80 21.18 -9.21 21.81
CA VAL A 80 20.47 -8.09 22.43
C VAL A 80 20.50 -6.83 21.55
N CYS A 81 21.61 -6.55 20.86
CA CYS A 81 21.73 -5.37 20.01
C CYS A 81 20.81 -5.44 18.78
N LEU A 82 20.81 -6.58 18.08
CA LEU A 82 19.93 -6.80 16.92
C LEU A 82 18.46 -6.74 17.31
N LEU A 83 18.09 -7.39 18.40
CA LEU A 83 16.70 -7.42 18.87
C LEU A 83 16.24 -6.06 19.42
N THR A 84 17.14 -5.30 20.08
CA THR A 84 16.85 -3.92 20.50
C THR A 84 16.63 -3.01 19.29
N THR A 85 17.48 -3.12 18.26
CA THR A 85 17.34 -2.35 17.02
C THR A 85 16.00 -2.66 16.34
N TYR A 86 15.63 -3.94 16.28
CA TYR A 86 14.32 -4.36 15.79
C TYR A 86 13.16 -3.69 16.57
N CYS A 87 13.19 -3.70 17.90
CA CYS A 87 12.17 -3.04 18.73
C CYS A 87 12.07 -1.54 18.48
N ILE A 88 13.22 -0.84 18.33
CA ILE A 88 13.26 0.59 18.05
C ILE A 88 12.61 0.89 16.69
N LEU A 89 13.00 0.14 15.64
CA LEU A 89 12.44 0.32 14.31
C LEU A 89 10.93 0.04 14.25
N LEU A 90 10.45 -1.02 14.91
CA LEU A 90 9.02 -1.27 15.03
C LEU A 90 8.31 -0.15 15.77
N SER A 91 8.91 0.43 16.81
CA SER A 91 8.30 1.53 17.56
C SER A 91 8.15 2.78 16.69
N ILE A 92 9.18 3.12 15.91
CA ILE A 92 9.15 4.25 14.96
C ILE A 92 8.06 4.06 13.92
N LEU A 93 7.93 2.85 13.37
CA LEU A 93 6.91 2.54 12.40
C LEU A 93 5.48 2.66 12.96
N ILE A 94 5.22 2.21 14.19
CA ILE A 94 3.90 2.39 14.83
C ILE A 94 3.55 3.89 14.91
N VAL A 95 4.52 4.73 15.31
CA VAL A 95 4.30 6.19 15.35
C VAL A 95 4.05 6.75 13.94
N ALA A 96 4.80 6.28 12.94
CA ALA A 96 4.61 6.70 11.56
C ALA A 96 3.22 6.31 11.01
N GLU A 97 2.71 5.12 11.35
CA GLU A 97 1.37 4.67 10.96
C GLU A 97 0.27 5.51 11.58
N ILE A 98 0.40 5.85 12.86
CA ILE A 98 -0.56 6.73 13.54
C ILE A 98 -0.55 8.11 12.87
N ALA A 99 0.63 8.67 12.59
CA ALA A 99 0.76 9.94 11.90
C ALA A 99 0.17 9.90 10.48
N ALA A 100 0.45 8.85 9.72
CA ALA A 100 -0.10 8.64 8.39
C ALA A 100 -1.63 8.48 8.42
N GLY A 101 -2.17 7.75 9.40
CA GLY A 101 -3.61 7.60 9.60
C GLY A 101 -4.30 8.93 9.90
N ILE A 102 -3.73 9.76 10.77
CA ILE A 102 -4.23 11.11 11.06
C ILE A 102 -4.19 11.96 9.80
N PHE A 103 -3.05 12.00 9.11
CA PHE A 103 -2.89 12.75 7.87
C PHE A 103 -3.92 12.33 6.80
N ALA A 104 -4.13 11.04 6.63
CA ALA A 104 -5.11 10.50 5.69
C ALA A 104 -6.53 10.98 6.00
N ILE A 105 -6.93 11.05 7.29
CA ILE A 105 -8.23 11.55 7.72
C ILE A 105 -8.38 13.04 7.41
N VAL A 106 -7.36 13.84 7.70
CA VAL A 106 -7.35 15.30 7.48
C VAL A 106 -7.45 15.64 5.99
N GLU A 107 -6.79 14.88 5.12
CA GLU A 107 -6.76 15.13 3.67
C GLU A 107 -7.94 14.51 2.90
N LYS A 108 -8.73 13.60 3.49
CA LYS A 108 -9.91 12.98 2.82
C LYS A 108 -10.80 13.97 2.05
N PRO A 109 -11.27 15.11 2.62
CA PRO A 109 -12.16 16.01 1.90
C PRO A 109 -11.49 16.69 0.71
N LYS A 110 -10.19 17.00 0.82
CA LYS A 110 -9.42 17.62 -0.26
C LYS A 110 -9.24 16.66 -1.43
N VAL A 111 -8.92 15.39 -1.16
CA VAL A 111 -8.79 14.36 -2.20
C VAL A 111 -10.07 14.22 -3.02
N LYS A 112 -11.25 14.19 -2.37
CA LYS A 112 -12.53 14.11 -3.09
C LYS A 112 -12.74 15.33 -4.02
N LYS A 113 -12.39 16.52 -3.55
CA LYS A 113 -12.48 17.75 -4.36
C LYS A 113 -11.52 17.68 -5.56
N HIS A 114 -10.27 17.31 -5.34
CA HIS A 114 -9.28 17.17 -6.42
C HIS A 114 -9.71 16.17 -7.50
N VAL A 115 -10.29 15.03 -7.12
CA VAL A 115 -10.83 14.06 -8.08
C VAL A 115 -11.99 14.65 -8.90
N THR A 116 -12.86 15.42 -8.25
CA THR A 116 -14.00 16.08 -8.91
C THR A 116 -13.52 17.13 -9.91
N ASP A 117 -12.61 18.01 -9.48
CA ASP A 117 -12.05 19.07 -10.29
C ASP A 117 -11.27 18.49 -11.49
N ALA A 118 -10.45 17.45 -11.26
CA ALA A 118 -9.66 16.81 -12.31
C ALA A 118 -10.53 16.13 -13.39
N LEU A 119 -11.57 15.38 -12.99
CA LEU A 119 -12.48 14.75 -13.96
C LEU A 119 -13.27 15.80 -14.75
N SER A 120 -13.66 16.89 -14.09
CA SER A 120 -14.35 18.01 -14.76
C SER A 120 -13.45 18.70 -15.79
N GLU A 121 -12.16 18.85 -15.48
CA GLU A 121 -11.16 19.39 -16.41
C GLU A 121 -10.90 18.43 -17.57
N PHE A 122 -10.79 17.13 -17.30
CA PHE A 122 -10.56 16.12 -18.34
C PHE A 122 -11.70 16.05 -19.36
N VAL A 123 -12.96 16.21 -18.92
CA VAL A 123 -14.12 16.27 -19.83
C VAL A 123 -14.03 17.50 -20.74
N LYS A 124 -13.60 18.66 -20.23
CA LYS A 124 -13.43 19.89 -21.04
C LYS A 124 -12.33 19.75 -22.07
N GLU A 125 -11.23 19.11 -21.69
CA GLU A 125 -10.06 18.93 -22.55
C GLU A 125 -10.17 17.71 -23.48
N TYR A 126 -11.21 16.88 -23.32
CA TYR A 126 -11.40 15.61 -24.04
C TYR A 126 -11.22 15.72 -25.57
N TYR A 127 -11.73 16.79 -26.18
CA TYR A 127 -11.66 17.02 -27.63
C TYR A 127 -10.44 17.85 -28.07
N HIS A 128 -9.66 18.38 -27.13
CA HIS A 128 -8.52 19.26 -27.37
C HIS A 128 -7.18 18.53 -27.17
N ASP A 129 -7.10 17.59 -26.24
CA ASP A 129 -5.92 16.74 -25.99
C ASP A 129 -6.27 15.24 -26.16
N GLU A 130 -5.67 14.62 -27.18
CA GLU A 130 -5.85 13.18 -27.48
C GLU A 130 -5.41 12.27 -26.32
N ARG A 131 -4.41 12.68 -25.53
CA ARG A 131 -3.94 11.92 -24.36
C ARG A 131 -5.00 11.89 -23.28
N VAL A 132 -5.59 13.05 -22.97
CA VAL A 132 -6.71 13.18 -22.02
C VAL A 132 -7.90 12.37 -22.50
N GLY A 133 -8.22 12.46 -23.80
CA GLY A 133 -9.28 11.67 -24.43
C GLY A 133 -9.11 10.17 -24.24
N LYS A 134 -7.91 9.63 -24.49
CA LYS A 134 -7.60 8.20 -24.30
C LYS A 134 -7.73 7.76 -22.84
N VAL A 135 -7.23 8.55 -21.90
CA VAL A 135 -7.33 8.24 -20.47
C VAL A 135 -8.79 8.23 -20.04
N LEU A 136 -9.56 9.24 -20.42
CA LEU A 136 -10.96 9.35 -20.03
C LEU A 136 -11.83 8.26 -20.71
N ASP A 137 -11.53 7.88 -21.95
CA ASP A 137 -12.18 6.75 -22.63
C ASP A 137 -12.01 5.44 -21.87
N GLU A 138 -10.79 5.17 -21.39
CA GLU A 138 -10.49 3.96 -20.64
C GLU A 138 -11.18 3.99 -19.27
N VAL A 139 -11.21 5.13 -18.59
CA VAL A 139 -11.96 5.32 -17.33
C VAL A 139 -13.46 5.08 -17.55
N GLN A 140 -14.07 5.71 -18.55
CA GLN A 140 -15.50 5.57 -18.86
C GLN A 140 -15.88 4.13 -19.17
N ARG A 141 -15.07 3.43 -19.95
CA ARG A 141 -15.32 2.03 -20.32
C ARG A 141 -15.11 1.08 -19.15
N LYS A 142 -14.06 1.27 -18.33
CA LYS A 142 -13.78 0.43 -17.15
C LYS A 142 -14.80 0.61 -16.04
N LEU A 143 -15.22 1.85 -15.78
CA LEU A 143 -16.12 2.18 -14.68
C LEU A 143 -17.59 2.25 -15.10
N GLN A 144 -17.86 2.12 -16.39
CA GLN A 144 -19.20 2.22 -16.98
C GLN A 144 -19.91 3.51 -16.56
N CYS A 145 -19.23 4.64 -16.78
CA CYS A 145 -19.68 5.98 -16.47
C CYS A 145 -19.49 6.91 -17.67
N CYS A 146 -20.12 8.08 -17.66
CA CYS A 146 -19.98 9.07 -18.72
C CYS A 146 -19.98 10.50 -18.17
N GLY A 147 -18.99 11.28 -18.60
CA GLY A 147 -18.78 12.65 -18.10
C GLY A 147 -18.24 12.67 -16.67
N ALA A 148 -18.16 13.86 -16.09
CA ALA A 148 -17.69 14.04 -14.71
C ALA A 148 -18.83 13.71 -13.75
N ASP A 149 -19.93 14.46 -13.84
CA ASP A 149 -21.15 14.26 -13.07
C ASP A 149 -22.26 13.61 -13.92
N SER A 150 -22.27 13.86 -15.24
CA SER A 150 -23.30 13.33 -16.13
C SER A 150 -22.87 13.27 -17.61
N PRO A 151 -23.59 12.50 -18.46
CA PRO A 151 -23.37 12.51 -19.91
C PRO A 151 -23.61 13.89 -20.57
N ALA A 152 -24.34 14.77 -19.89
CA ALA A 152 -24.62 16.12 -20.37
C ALA A 152 -23.37 17.03 -20.32
N ASP A 153 -22.33 16.63 -19.60
CA ASP A 153 -21.09 17.40 -19.46
C ASP A 153 -20.35 17.54 -20.80
N TYR A 154 -20.60 16.63 -21.76
CA TYR A 154 -20.10 16.72 -23.14
C TYR A 154 -20.97 17.59 -24.07
N GLY A 155 -22.10 18.11 -23.59
CA GLY A 155 -23.07 18.83 -24.39
C GLY A 155 -23.82 17.91 -25.37
N ILE A 156 -23.70 18.20 -26.67
CA ILE A 156 -24.53 17.58 -27.72
C ILE A 156 -23.98 16.23 -28.19
N LYS A 157 -22.66 16.03 -28.13
CA LYS A 157 -22.00 14.84 -28.69
C LYS A 157 -21.20 14.10 -27.63
N GLN A 158 -21.72 12.97 -27.18
CA GLN A 158 -21.05 12.06 -26.25
C GLN A 158 -20.05 11.17 -27.00
N PRO A 159 -18.92 10.82 -26.36
CA PRO A 159 -17.94 9.91 -26.95
C PRO A 159 -18.44 8.47 -26.98
N LYS A 160 -17.87 7.66 -27.89
CA LYS A 160 -18.25 6.23 -28.03
C LYS A 160 -17.97 5.41 -26.76
N SER A 161 -16.99 5.83 -25.96
CA SER A 161 -16.63 5.20 -24.68
C SER A 161 -17.73 5.32 -23.61
N CYS A 162 -18.71 6.21 -23.79
CA CYS A 162 -19.89 6.31 -22.94
C CYS A 162 -20.96 5.24 -23.20
N PHE A 163 -20.75 4.35 -24.18
CA PHE A 163 -21.73 3.36 -24.60
C PHE A 163 -21.20 1.94 -24.46
N LYS A 164 -22.08 1.00 -24.11
CA LYS A 164 -21.85 -0.45 -24.21
C LYS A 164 -23.06 -1.09 -24.87
N ASP A 165 -22.83 -1.82 -25.96
CA ASP A 165 -23.90 -2.47 -26.74
C ASP A 165 -25.02 -1.51 -27.18
N GLY A 166 -24.66 -0.26 -27.49
CA GLY A 166 -25.59 0.80 -27.89
C GLY A 166 -26.32 1.49 -26.73
N ILE A 167 -26.12 1.05 -25.48
CA ILE A 167 -26.72 1.65 -24.29
C ILE A 167 -25.75 2.66 -23.67
N MET A 168 -26.23 3.88 -23.43
CA MET A 168 -25.45 4.96 -22.81
C MET A 168 -25.38 4.79 -21.28
N PHE A 169 -24.20 5.03 -20.70
CA PHE A 169 -24.06 5.12 -19.25
C PHE A 169 -24.70 6.40 -18.72
N THR A 170 -25.47 6.32 -17.63
CA THR A 170 -26.21 7.45 -17.06
C THR A 170 -25.53 8.07 -15.83
N GLU A 171 -24.59 7.36 -15.21
CA GLU A 171 -23.88 7.85 -14.02
C GLU A 171 -22.57 8.57 -14.40
N GLY A 172 -22.29 9.69 -13.73
CA GLY A 172 -21.03 10.40 -13.84
C GLY A 172 -19.84 9.64 -13.27
N CYS A 173 -18.66 9.85 -13.85
CA CYS A 173 -17.44 9.18 -13.42
C CYS A 173 -16.96 9.61 -12.02
N VAL A 174 -17.25 10.82 -11.56
CA VAL A 174 -16.91 11.27 -10.20
C VAL A 174 -17.56 10.38 -9.15
N LYS A 175 -18.83 10.01 -9.34
CA LYS A 175 -19.55 9.11 -8.43
C LYS A 175 -18.96 7.70 -8.46
N LYS A 176 -18.77 7.12 -9.65
CA LYS A 176 -18.20 5.77 -9.79
C LYS A 176 -16.78 5.69 -9.24
N VAL A 177 -15.91 6.67 -9.54
CA VAL A 177 -14.55 6.76 -9.00
C VAL A 177 -14.59 6.92 -7.49
N SER A 178 -15.49 7.73 -6.95
CA SER A 178 -15.64 7.89 -5.50
C SER A 178 -16.08 6.59 -4.82
N ASP A 179 -17.01 5.84 -5.41
CA ASP A 179 -17.51 4.58 -4.84
C ASP A 179 -16.47 3.46 -4.96
N LEU A 180 -15.77 3.38 -6.09
CA LEU A 180 -14.62 2.50 -6.25
C LEU A 180 -13.50 2.83 -5.26
N SER A 181 -13.22 4.14 -5.09
CA SER A 181 -12.24 4.62 -4.13
C SER A 181 -12.64 4.25 -2.70
N LYS A 182 -13.92 4.36 -2.31
CA LYS A 182 -14.38 3.93 -0.98
C LYS A 182 -14.15 2.44 -0.76
N MET A 183 -14.43 1.58 -1.75
CA MET A 183 -14.23 0.14 -1.62
C MET A 183 -12.74 -0.21 -1.43
N HIS A 184 -11.86 0.32 -2.28
CA HIS A 184 -10.42 0.08 -2.15
C HIS A 184 -9.83 0.75 -0.90
N LEU A 185 -10.28 1.95 -0.52
CA LEU A 185 -9.86 2.61 0.71
C LEU A 185 -10.25 1.79 1.93
N ASN A 186 -11.44 1.19 1.96
CA ASN A 186 -11.84 0.30 3.06
C ASN A 186 -10.92 -0.92 3.15
N ALA A 187 -10.58 -1.55 2.02
CA ALA A 187 -9.63 -2.65 2.01
C ALA A 187 -8.24 -2.22 2.51
N ILE A 188 -7.74 -1.07 2.05
CA ILE A 188 -6.46 -0.49 2.50
C ILE A 188 -6.48 -0.23 4.01
N ILE A 189 -7.56 0.38 4.54
CA ILE A 189 -7.72 0.66 5.97
C ILE A 189 -7.67 -0.65 6.78
N ILE A 190 -8.37 -1.69 6.33
CA ILE A 190 -8.36 -3.00 6.99
C ILE A 190 -6.93 -3.59 6.95
N SER A 191 -6.25 -3.53 5.80
CA SER A 191 -4.87 -4.02 5.68
C SER A 191 -3.90 -3.28 6.59
N VAL A 192 -3.96 -1.94 6.66
CA VAL A 192 -3.13 -1.13 7.55
C VAL A 192 -3.42 -1.44 9.02
N PHE A 193 -4.68 -1.58 9.40
CA PHE A 193 -5.06 -1.94 10.77
C PHE A 193 -4.53 -3.32 11.17
N LEU A 194 -4.67 -4.32 10.30
CA LEU A 194 -4.13 -5.66 10.54
C LEU A 194 -2.60 -5.63 10.65
N PHE A 195 -1.93 -4.86 9.80
CA PHE A 195 -0.48 -4.70 9.85
C PHE A 195 -0.03 -4.06 11.16
N ALA A 196 -0.68 -2.98 11.62
CA ALA A 196 -0.43 -2.34 12.90
C ALA A 196 -0.62 -3.31 14.09
N LEU A 197 -1.65 -4.16 14.04
CA LEU A 197 -1.92 -5.16 15.06
C LEU A 197 -0.83 -6.23 15.11
N VAL A 198 -0.43 -6.77 13.95
CA VAL A 198 0.68 -7.74 13.86
C VAL A 198 1.96 -7.11 14.40
N GLN A 199 2.22 -5.85 14.05
CA GLN A 199 3.38 -5.12 14.50
C GLN A 199 3.43 -4.94 16.02
N MET A 200 2.29 -4.61 16.64
CA MET A 200 2.17 -4.51 18.10
C MET A 200 2.43 -5.86 18.77
N VAL A 201 1.89 -6.95 18.23
CA VAL A 201 2.14 -8.30 18.75
C VAL A 201 3.62 -8.68 18.63
N CYS A 202 4.25 -8.41 17.49
CA CYS A 202 5.68 -8.65 17.29
C CYS A 202 6.55 -7.83 18.25
N LEU A 203 6.20 -6.56 18.51
CA LEU A 203 6.90 -5.72 19.47
C LEU A 203 6.80 -6.29 20.89
N VAL A 204 5.60 -6.70 21.32
CA VAL A 204 5.40 -7.33 22.64
C VAL A 204 6.23 -8.61 22.76
N PHE A 205 6.20 -9.48 21.74
CA PHE A 205 7.00 -10.71 21.74
C PHE A 205 8.49 -10.41 21.79
N ALA A 206 8.98 -9.46 20.98
CA ALA A 206 10.39 -9.07 20.96
C ALA A 206 10.85 -8.48 22.30
N VAL A 207 10.05 -7.61 22.93
CA VAL A 207 10.36 -7.06 24.26
C VAL A 207 10.40 -8.16 25.32
N CYS A 208 9.42 -9.06 25.33
CA CYS A 208 9.42 -10.20 26.27
C CYS A 208 10.66 -11.09 26.10
N VAL A 209 11.03 -11.40 24.85
CA VAL A 209 12.24 -12.20 24.55
C VAL A 209 13.50 -11.43 24.95
N LEU A 210 13.59 -10.13 24.65
CA LEU A 210 14.73 -9.28 24.99
C LEU A 210 14.95 -9.21 26.51
N LEU A 211 13.87 -9.01 27.28
CA LEU A 211 13.93 -8.98 28.74
C LEU A 211 14.31 -10.34 29.33
N ALA A 212 13.82 -11.43 28.75
CA ALA A 212 14.19 -12.78 29.17
C ALA A 212 15.68 -13.09 28.91
N ILE A 213 16.24 -12.62 27.78
CA ILE A 213 17.67 -12.76 27.48
C ILE A 213 18.50 -11.96 28.48
N LYS A 214 18.19 -10.66 28.68
CA LYS A 214 18.94 -9.82 29.62
C LYS A 214 18.96 -10.39 31.04
N ARG A 215 17.81 -10.84 31.54
CA ARG A 215 17.71 -11.42 32.88
C ARG A 215 18.50 -12.71 33.03
N GLY A 216 18.67 -13.48 31.96
CA GLY A 216 19.47 -14.71 31.98
C GLY A 216 20.98 -14.48 31.85
N ASP A 217 21.42 -13.30 31.41
CA ASP A 217 22.84 -12.90 31.41
C ASP A 217 23.28 -12.31 32.76
N ASP A 218 22.32 -11.84 33.59
CA ASP A 218 22.55 -11.27 34.92
C ASP A 218 22.62 -12.33 36.05
N GLU A 219 22.31 -13.60 35.76
CA GLU A 219 22.37 -14.76 36.69
C GLU A 219 23.63 -15.62 36.45
#